data_AF-A0A520KY95-F1
#
_entry.id   AF-A0A520KY95-F1
#
_cell.length_a   1.000
_cell.length_b   1.000
_cell.length_c   1.000
_cell.angle_alpha   90.00
_cell.angle_beta   90.00
_cell.angle_gamma   90.00
#
_symmetry.space_group_name_H-M   'P 1'
#
loop_
_entity.id
_entity.type
_entity.pdbx_description
1 polymer ?
#
loop_
_entity_poly.entity_id
_entity_poly.type
_entity_poly.pdbx_seq_one_letter_code
_entity_poly.pdbx_strand_id
1 'polypeptide(L)'
;MSKGVVKGKRDYKKEVDRKRYLKEQKKAEEKKKKEEKIVLDEKRVYIEKIYKTLFSSIFGVIGAFITFYSHISDFTSIFLILTLILIERYAVFSQITKNFSGKDWLYISFMTFLAWFIFLMVLLNL
;
A
#
# COMPACT_ATOMS: atom_id res chain seq x y z
N MET A 1 0.35 64.32 10.76
CA MET A 1 -0.41 63.85 11.95
C MET A 1 -1.46 62.86 11.50
N SER A 2 -1.24 61.55 11.72
CA SER A 2 -2.20 60.50 11.36
C SER A 2 -3.30 60.43 12.42
N LYS A 3 -4.54 60.76 12.05
CA LYS A 3 -5.71 60.72 12.95
C LYS A 3 -6.16 59.27 13.12
N GLY A 4 -5.94 58.69 14.30
CA GLY A 4 -6.44 57.37 14.67
C GLY A 4 -7.96 57.36 14.79
N VAL A 5 -8.63 56.55 13.97
CA VAL A 5 -10.08 56.33 14.04
C VAL A 5 -10.36 55.41 15.23
N VAL A 6 -10.96 55.95 16.30
CA VAL A 6 -11.33 55.18 17.50
C VAL A 6 -12.64 54.44 17.22
N LYS A 7 -12.56 53.12 17.03
CA LYS A 7 -13.73 52.24 16.81
C LYS A 7 -14.61 52.16 18.07
N GLY A 8 -15.93 52.29 17.91
CA GLY A 8 -16.89 52.18 19.01
C GLY A 8 -17.04 50.76 19.54
N LYS A 9 -17.49 50.59 20.79
CA LYS A 9 -17.66 49.28 21.47
C LYS A 9 -18.45 48.23 20.66
N ARG A 10 -19.41 48.65 19.83
CA ARG A 10 -20.19 47.75 18.94
C ARG A 10 -19.36 47.19 17.79
N ASP A 11 -18.49 48.01 17.19
CA ASP A 11 -17.58 47.57 16.12
C ASP A 11 -16.51 46.63 16.66
N TYR A 12 -16.04 46.88 17.88
CA TYR A 12 -15.09 46.00 18.56
C TYR A 12 -15.66 44.59 18.77
N LYS A 13 -16.90 44.47 19.25
CA LYS A 13 -17.56 43.18 19.46
C LYS A 13 -17.72 42.39 18.15
N LYS A 14 -18.17 43.07 17.09
CA LYS A 14 -18.35 42.48 15.75
C LYS A 14 -17.03 41.96 15.16
N GLU A 15 -15.93 42.65 15.42
CA GLU A 15 -14.60 42.27 14.94
C GLU A 15 -14.01 41.07 15.70
N VAL A 16 -14.29 40.97 17.00
CA VAL A 16 -13.93 39.80 17.83
C VAL A 16 -14.72 38.56 17.40
N ASP A 17 -16.03 38.71 17.20
CA ASP A 17 -16.88 37.61 16.72
C ASP A 17 -16.42 37.11 15.34
N ARG A 18 -16.13 38.02 14.40
CA ARG A 18 -15.58 37.69 13.08
C ARG A 18 -14.27 36.91 13.17
N LYS A 19 -13.35 37.30 14.05
CA LYS A 19 -12.08 36.58 14.27
C LYS A 19 -12.31 35.18 14.84
N ARG A 20 -13.33 35.00 15.70
CA ARG A 20 -13.72 33.70 16.26
C ARG A 20 -14.25 32.77 15.17
N TYR A 21 -15.16 33.26 14.33
CA TYR A 21 -15.68 32.52 13.17
C TYR A 21 -14.58 32.10 12.19
N LEU A 22 -13.65 33.00 11.87
CA LEU A 22 -12.52 32.69 10.97
C LEU A 22 -11.58 31.63 11.57
N LYS A 23 -11.37 31.64 12.89
CA LYS A 23 -10.56 30.65 13.60
C LYS A 23 -11.23 29.28 13.63
N GLU A 24 -12.56 29.24 13.78
CA GLU A 24 -13.35 28.02 13.74
C GLU A 24 -13.39 27.42 12.33
N GLN A 25 -13.55 28.23 11.28
CA GLN A 25 -13.46 27.76 9.90
C GLN A 25 -12.08 27.17 9.56
N LYS A 26 -10.98 27.85 9.94
CA LYS A 26 -9.62 27.32 9.73
C LYS A 26 -9.41 25.98 10.44
N LYS A 27 -9.91 25.82 11.67
CA LYS A 27 -9.86 24.55 12.39
C LYS A 27 -10.68 23.45 11.71
N ALA A 28 -11.85 23.79 11.17
CA ALA A 28 -12.70 22.84 10.45
C ALA A 28 -12.07 22.42 9.12
N GLU A 29 -11.47 23.35 8.37
CA GLU A 29 -10.72 23.06 7.14
C GLU A 29 -9.49 22.20 7.40
N GLU A 30 -8.72 22.48 8.46
CA GLU A 30 -7.57 21.65 8.84
C GLU A 30 -7.98 20.22 9.24
N LYS A 31 -9.11 20.07 9.94
CA LYS A 31 -9.66 18.74 10.26
C LYS A 31 -10.08 17.99 9.01
N LYS A 32 -10.85 18.62 8.12
CA LYS A 32 -11.24 18.01 6.84
C LYS A 32 -10.02 17.59 6.03
N LYS A 33 -8.99 18.43 5.94
CA LYS A 33 -7.76 18.14 5.19
C LYS A 33 -6.94 17.01 5.82
N LYS A 34 -6.97 16.84 7.15
CA LYS A 34 -6.36 15.69 7.84
C LYS A 34 -7.15 14.41 7.58
N GLU A 35 -8.47 14.46 7.70
CA GLU A 35 -9.36 13.33 7.40
C GLU A 35 -9.20 12.86 5.96
N GLU A 36 -9.16 13.78 4.99
CA GLU A 36 -8.93 13.46 3.57
C GLU A 36 -7.57 12.79 3.33
N LYS A 37 -6.51 13.25 4.00
CA LYS A 37 -5.18 12.63 3.92
C LYS A 37 -5.17 11.21 4.50
N ILE A 38 -5.84 10.99 5.63
CA ILE A 38 -5.94 9.66 6.26
C ILE A 38 -6.65 8.68 5.30
N VAL A 39 -7.78 9.10 4.71
CA VAL A 39 -8.51 8.27 3.74
C VAL A 39 -7.68 7.98 2.48
N LEU A 40 -6.87 8.93 2.04
CA LEU A 40 -5.99 8.75 0.88
C LEU A 40 -4.86 7.74 1.17
N ASP A 41 -4.26 7.82 2.35
CA ASP A 41 -3.21 6.88 2.78
C ASP A 41 -3.76 5.45 2.96
N GLU A 42 -4.96 5.28 3.52
CA GLU A 42 -5.61 3.97 3.63
C GLU A 42 -5.82 3.31 2.24
N LYS A 43 -6.29 4.09 1.26
CA LYS A 43 -6.46 3.61 -0.11
C LYS A 43 -5.13 3.19 -0.73
N ARG A 44 -4.06 3.96 -0.52
CA ARG A 44 -2.72 3.61 -1.02
C ARG A 44 -2.20 2.31 -0.41
N VAL A 45 -2.34 2.14 0.90
CA VAL A 45 -1.94 0.91 1.59
C VAL A 45 -2.71 -0.31 1.08
N TYR A 46 -4.01 -0.16 0.81
CA TYR A 46 -4.82 -1.23 0.26
C TYR A 46 -4.37 -1.62 -1.16
N ILE A 47 -4.15 -0.62 -2.01
CA ILE A 47 -3.66 -0.81 -3.38
C ILE A 47 -2.29 -1.49 -3.38
N GLU A 48 -1.37 -1.07 -2.51
CA GLU A 48 -0.07 -1.72 -2.36
C GLU A 48 -0.20 -3.20 -1.99
N LYS A 49 -1.11 -3.56 -1.06
CA LYS A 49 -1.33 -4.97 -0.69
C LYS A 49 -1.83 -5.81 -1.86
N ILE A 50 -2.73 -5.24 -2.68
CA ILE A 50 -3.20 -5.90 -3.90
C ILE A 50 -2.03 -6.13 -4.85
N TYR A 51 -1.25 -5.09 -5.16
CA TYR A 51 -0.11 -5.23 -6.06
C TYR A 51 0.89 -6.28 -5.58
N LYS A 52 1.21 -6.30 -4.27
CA LYS A 52 2.12 -7.30 -3.69
C LYS A 52 1.61 -8.73 -3.90
N THR A 53 0.31 -8.95 -3.73
CA THR A 53 -0.32 -10.26 -3.92
C THR A 53 -0.38 -10.64 -5.40
N LEU A 54 -0.69 -9.68 -6.28
CA LEU A 54 -0.81 -9.90 -7.71
C LEU A 54 0.54 -10.27 -8.33
N PHE A 55 1.60 -9.54 -7.98
CA PHE A 55 2.96 -9.84 -8.42
C PHE A 55 3.39 -11.25 -7.97
N SER A 56 3.22 -11.56 -6.68
CA SER A 56 3.48 -12.88 -6.10
C SER A 56 2.75 -14.01 -6.86
N SER A 57 1.49 -13.81 -7.19
CA SER A 57 0.72 -14.79 -7.96
C SER A 57 1.26 -14.97 -9.38
N ILE A 58 1.67 -13.89 -10.07
CA ILE A 58 2.23 -13.96 -11.42
C ILE A 58 3.53 -14.76 -11.43
N PHE A 59 4.42 -14.54 -10.47
CA PHE A 59 5.65 -15.33 -10.35
C PHE A 59 5.38 -16.81 -10.08
N GLY A 60 4.36 -17.12 -9.26
CA GLY A 60 3.93 -18.49 -9.03
C GLY A 60 3.48 -19.17 -10.33
N VAL A 61 2.66 -18.49 -11.14
CA VAL A 61 2.22 -18.98 -12.46
C VAL A 61 3.41 -19.22 -13.39
N ILE A 62 4.33 -18.26 -13.50
CA ILE A 62 5.55 -18.41 -14.33
C ILE A 62 6.37 -19.62 -13.87
N GLY A 63 6.55 -19.77 -12.55
CA GLY A 63 7.23 -20.94 -11.98
C GLY A 63 6.55 -22.25 -12.37
N ALA A 64 5.21 -22.29 -12.41
CA ALA A 64 4.46 -23.49 -12.76
C ALA A 64 4.65 -23.85 -14.23
N PHE A 65 4.62 -22.87 -15.13
CA PHE A 65 4.91 -23.06 -16.55
C PHE A 65 6.32 -23.59 -16.80
N ILE A 66 7.33 -23.01 -16.13
CA ILE A 66 8.72 -23.47 -16.23
C ILE A 66 8.84 -24.91 -15.73
N THR A 67 8.23 -25.20 -14.57
CA THR A 67 8.24 -26.55 -13.99
C THR A 67 7.62 -27.58 -14.94
N PHE A 68 6.46 -27.25 -15.50
CA PHE A 68 5.72 -28.11 -16.42
C PHE A 68 6.49 -28.35 -17.73
N TYR A 69 6.98 -27.28 -18.37
CA TYR A 69 7.65 -27.38 -19.68
C TYR A 69 9.02 -28.06 -19.59
N SER A 70 9.76 -27.82 -18.50
CA SER A 70 11.10 -28.37 -18.34
C SER A 70 11.12 -29.79 -17.73
N HIS A 71 9.95 -30.40 -17.46
CA HIS A 71 9.83 -31.72 -16.82
C HIS A 71 10.74 -31.88 -15.61
N ILE A 72 10.77 -30.84 -14.78
CA ILE A 72 11.64 -30.76 -13.60
C ILE A 72 11.12 -31.75 -12.55
N SER A 73 12.02 -32.51 -11.93
CA SER A 73 11.64 -33.48 -10.90
C SER A 73 11.02 -32.79 -9.67
N ASP A 74 10.16 -33.49 -8.94
CA ASP A 74 9.42 -32.93 -7.80
C ASP A 74 10.31 -32.26 -6.76
N PHE A 75 11.51 -32.78 -6.52
CA PHE A 75 12.47 -32.15 -5.61
C PHE A 75 13.08 -30.87 -6.18
N THR A 76 13.44 -30.88 -7.46
CA THR A 76 14.10 -29.74 -8.10
C THR A 76 13.12 -28.59 -8.37
N SER A 77 11.83 -28.89 -8.55
CA SER A 77 10.78 -27.88 -8.71
C SER A 77 10.54 -27.09 -7.42
N ILE A 78 10.64 -27.73 -6.25
CA ILE A 78 10.61 -27.07 -4.94
C ILE A 78 11.79 -26.10 -4.79
N PHE A 79 13.00 -26.50 -5.18
CA PHE A 79 14.16 -25.60 -5.16
C PHE A 79 14.03 -24.43 -6.15
N LEU A 80 13.43 -24.67 -7.31
CA LEU A 80 13.15 -23.64 -8.30
C LEU A 80 12.21 -22.58 -7.73
N ILE A 81 11.08 -22.99 -7.15
CA ILE A 81 10.12 -22.03 -6.59
C ILE A 81 10.69 -21.27 -5.39
N LEU A 82 11.49 -21.93 -4.53
CA LEU A 82 12.22 -21.27 -3.44
C LEU A 82 13.19 -20.20 -3.96
N THR A 83 13.93 -20.52 -5.03
CA THR A 83 14.85 -19.58 -5.68
C THR A 83 14.07 -18.42 -6.29
N LEU A 84 12.93 -18.68 -6.93
CA LEU A 84 12.05 -17.65 -7.50
C LEU A 84 11.53 -16.69 -6.43
N ILE A 85 11.09 -17.21 -5.28
CA ILE A 85 10.63 -16.42 -4.13
C ILE A 85 11.78 -15.55 -3.56
N LEU A 86 13.01 -16.07 -3.53
CA LEU A 86 14.18 -15.29 -3.10
C LEU A 86 14.53 -14.18 -4.10
N ILE A 87 14.40 -14.45 -5.41
CA ILE A 87 14.58 -13.45 -6.46
C ILE A 87 13.50 -12.37 -6.36
N GLU A 88 12.23 -12.73 -6.17
CA GLU A 88 11.13 -11.77 -5.94
C GLU A 88 11.44 -10.84 -4.77
N ARG A 89 11.92 -11.43 -3.66
CA ARG A 89 12.30 -10.67 -2.47
C ARG A 89 13.39 -9.64 -2.79
N TYR A 90 14.42 -10.03 -3.53
CA TYR A 90 15.55 -9.15 -3.81
C TYR A 90 15.23 -8.12 -4.90
N ALA A 91 14.56 -8.51 -5.97
CA ALA A 91 14.31 -7.66 -7.13
C ALA A 91 13.15 -6.68 -6.93
N VAL A 92 12.03 -7.14 -6.35
CA VAL A 92 10.79 -6.35 -6.27
C VAL A 92 10.65 -5.66 -4.91
N PHE A 93 10.94 -6.38 -3.83
CA PHE A 93 10.63 -5.92 -2.48
C PHE A 93 11.75 -5.15 -1.78
N SER A 94 13.01 -5.32 -2.22
CA SER A 94 14.15 -4.53 -1.72
C SER A 94 13.97 -3.03 -1.98
N GLN A 95 13.34 -2.65 -3.10
CA GLN A 95 13.14 -1.25 -3.48
C GLN A 95 11.88 -0.61 -2.87
N ILE A 96 10.86 -1.40 -2.52
CA ILE A 96 9.51 -0.87 -2.23
C ILE A 96 9.27 -0.64 -0.73
N THR A 97 10.00 -1.30 0.18
CA THR A 97 9.60 -1.28 1.60
C THR A 97 10.74 -1.24 2.60
N LYS A 98 10.89 -0.10 3.28
CA LYS A 98 11.80 0.11 4.41
C LYS A 98 11.30 -0.53 5.73
N ASN A 99 10.02 -0.93 5.79
CA ASN A 99 9.34 -1.48 6.98
C ASN A 99 8.63 -2.81 6.66
N PHE A 100 9.34 -3.78 6.07
CA PHE A 100 8.74 -5.09 5.79
C PHE A 100 8.75 -5.97 7.03
N SER A 101 7.58 -6.40 7.49
CA SER A 101 7.49 -7.35 8.60
C SER A 101 7.77 -8.77 8.10
N GLY A 102 8.38 -9.61 8.93
CA GLY A 102 8.57 -11.04 8.60
C GLY A 102 7.25 -11.77 8.31
N LYS A 103 6.12 -11.27 8.85
CA LYS A 103 4.77 -11.79 8.55
C LYS A 103 4.37 -11.56 7.09
N ASP A 104 4.68 -10.39 6.54
CA ASP A 104 4.39 -10.05 5.14
C ASP A 104 5.21 -10.92 4.18
N TRP A 105 6.44 -11.27 4.58
CA TRP A 105 7.31 -12.19 3.83
C TRP A 105 6.74 -13.61 3.77
N LEU A 106 6.27 -14.13 4.90
CA LEU A 106 5.64 -15.45 4.93
C LEU A 106 4.37 -15.45 4.06
N TYR A 107 3.57 -14.39 4.14
CA TYR A 107 2.37 -14.25 3.31
C TYR A 107 2.68 -14.30 1.82
N ILE A 108 3.66 -13.52 1.34
CA ILE A 108 4.06 -13.51 -0.07
C ILE A 108 4.61 -14.87 -0.49
N SER A 109 5.51 -15.45 0.30
CA SER A 109 6.11 -16.75 -0.03
C SER A 109 5.05 -17.84 -0.13
N PHE A 110 4.07 -17.83 0.78
CA PHE A 110 2.95 -18.74 0.79
C PHE A 110 2.01 -18.52 -0.40
N MET A 111 1.72 -17.26 -0.77
CA MET A 111 0.90 -16.93 -1.94
C MET A 111 1.55 -17.36 -3.25
N THR A 112 2.85 -17.10 -3.43
CA THR A 112 3.60 -17.55 -4.61
C THR A 112 3.61 -19.08 -4.70
N PHE A 113 3.86 -19.76 -3.58
CA PHE A 113 3.84 -21.23 -3.52
C PHE A 113 2.45 -21.81 -3.85
N LEU A 114 1.37 -21.25 -3.29
CA LEU A 114 0.01 -21.70 -3.57
C LEU A 114 -0.34 -21.50 -5.05
N ALA A 115 -0.04 -20.33 -5.61
CA ALA A 115 -0.31 -20.05 -7.02
C ALA A 115 0.46 -21.02 -7.92
N TRP A 116 1.74 -21.25 -7.64
CA TRP A 116 2.56 -22.25 -8.34
C TRP A 116 1.93 -23.64 -8.27
N PHE A 117 1.58 -24.10 -7.06
CA PHE A 117 1.04 -25.45 -6.85
C PHE A 117 -0.30 -25.65 -7.58
N ILE A 118 -1.22 -24.70 -7.44
CA ILE A 118 -2.54 -24.77 -8.09
C ILE A 118 -2.38 -24.79 -9.61
N PHE A 119 -1.58 -23.89 -10.18
CA PHE A 119 -1.38 -23.85 -11.63
C PHE A 119 -0.67 -25.08 -12.15
N LEU A 120 0.33 -25.59 -11.43
CA LEU A 120 1.01 -26.83 -11.80
C LEU A 120 0.03 -28.00 -11.84
N MET A 121 -0.83 -28.14 -10.82
CA MET A 121 -1.86 -29.19 -10.78
C MET A 121 -2.87 -29.06 -11.92
N VAL A 122 -3.28 -27.85 -12.27
CA VAL A 122 -4.16 -27.60 -13.43
C VAL A 122 -3.47 -27.99 -14.73
N LEU A 123 -2.22 -27.57 -14.93
CA LEU A 123 -1.41 -27.91 -16.11
C LEU A 123 -1.15 -29.41 -16.24
N LEU A 124 -0.93 -30.10 -15.13
CA LEU A 124 -0.70 -31.56 -15.11
C LEU A 124 -1.97 -32.37 -15.42
N ASN A 125 -3.14 -31.79 -15.16
CA ASN A 125 -4.44 -32.42 -15.37
C ASN A 125 -5.12 -31.93 -16.67
N LEU A 126 -4.40 -31.18 -17.50
CA LEU A 126 -4.82 -30.71 -18.81
C LEU A 126 -4.29 -31.66 -19.90
#